data_AF-A0A1F9N0A3-F1
#
_entry.id   AF-A0A1F9N0A3-F1
#
_cell.length_a   1.000
_cell.length_b   1.000
_cell.length_c   1.000
_cell.angle_alpha   90.00
_cell.angle_beta   90.00
_cell.angle_gamma   90.00
#
_symmetry.space_group_name_H-M   'P 1'
#
loop_
_entity.id
_entity.type
_entity.pdbx_description
1 polymer ?
#
loop_
_entity_poly.entity_id
_entity_poly.type
_entity_poly.pdbx_seq_one_letter_code
_entity_poly.pdbx_strand_id
1 'polypeptide(L)'
;MPPDIIALFSLLNDEENPAVKAVLGHFFFVYIHPYVDRNGRMGRFLMNVMLAGGGYPWTVIPFETRNDYMVALEQASVRKNIEPFSGFLAELVQKRVTNNQQSKKPWTG
;
A
#
# COMPACT_ATOMS: atom_id res chain seq x y z
N MET A 1 -19.07 -9.52 -9.26
CA MET A 1 -18.10 -8.76 -8.46
C MET A 1 -18.80 -8.40 -7.15
N PRO A 2 -18.23 -8.69 -5.96
CA PRO A 2 -18.93 -8.47 -4.68
C PRO A 2 -19.37 -7.01 -4.50
N PRO A 3 -20.56 -6.70 -3.95
CA PRO A 3 -21.02 -5.31 -3.75
C PRO A 3 -20.00 -4.46 -2.98
N ASP A 4 -19.30 -5.07 -2.02
CA ASP A 4 -18.31 -4.40 -1.17
C ASP A 4 -17.14 -3.82 -1.96
N ILE A 5 -16.73 -4.45 -3.08
CA ILE A 5 -15.64 -3.90 -3.88
C ILE A 5 -16.08 -2.72 -4.75
N ILE A 6 -17.36 -2.69 -5.17
CA ILE A 6 -17.93 -1.53 -5.86
C ILE A 6 -17.95 -0.35 -4.90
N ALA A 7 -18.41 -0.57 -3.66
CA ALA A 7 -18.39 0.44 -2.61
C ALA A 7 -16.96 0.92 -2.33
N LEU A 8 -15.99 0.01 -2.22
CA LEU A 8 -14.58 0.36 -2.04
C LEU A 8 -14.08 1.28 -3.16
N PHE A 9 -14.27 0.91 -4.44
CA PHE A 9 -13.79 1.72 -5.55
C PHE A 9 -14.50 3.07 -5.66
N SER A 10 -15.78 3.16 -5.30
CA SER A 10 -16.48 4.45 -5.21
C SER A 10 -15.85 5.36 -4.16
N LEU A 11 -15.62 4.85 -2.95
CA LEU A 11 -14.98 5.61 -1.87
C LEU A 11 -13.54 6.01 -2.22
N LEU A 12 -12.80 5.12 -2.87
CA LEU A 12 -11.45 5.43 -3.34
C LEU A 12 -11.46 6.46 -4.46
N ASN A 13 -12.49 6.54 -5.29
CA ASN A 13 -12.56 7.55 -6.33
C ASN A 13 -12.68 8.96 -5.73
N ASP A 14 -13.42 9.08 -4.63
CA ASP A 14 -13.70 10.35 -3.95
C ASP A 14 -12.60 10.79 -2.95
N GLU A 15 -11.65 9.90 -2.61
CA GLU A 15 -10.51 10.24 -1.75
C GLU A 15 -9.45 11.03 -2.51
N GLU A 16 -9.15 12.27 -2.14
CA GLU A 16 -8.18 13.10 -2.85
C GLU A 16 -6.73 12.71 -2.53
N ASN A 17 -6.45 12.18 -1.34
CA ASN A 17 -5.11 11.90 -0.91
C ASN A 17 -4.59 10.55 -1.46
N PRO A 18 -3.58 10.56 -2.35
CA PRO A 18 -3.05 9.33 -2.95
C PRO A 18 -2.41 8.36 -1.93
N ALA A 19 -1.85 8.86 -0.82
CA ALA A 19 -1.30 8.01 0.22
C ALA A 19 -2.43 7.29 0.98
N VAL A 20 -3.55 7.98 1.25
CA VAL A 20 -4.73 7.36 1.87
C VAL A 20 -5.34 6.33 0.92
N LYS A 21 -5.49 6.66 -0.37
CA LYS A 21 -5.88 5.70 -1.42
C LYS A 21 -5.03 4.44 -1.38
N ALA A 22 -3.70 4.58 -1.40
CA ALA A 22 -2.79 3.43 -1.42
C ALA A 22 -2.94 2.52 -0.20
N VAL A 23 -3.04 3.10 1.00
CA VAL A 23 -3.22 2.35 2.25
C VAL A 23 -4.58 1.66 2.29
N LEU A 24 -5.67 2.41 2.14
CA LEU A 24 -7.03 1.87 2.28
C LEU A 24 -7.38 0.94 1.13
N GLY A 25 -6.97 1.28 -0.09
CA GLY A 25 -7.20 0.46 -1.27
C GLY A 25 -6.48 -0.88 -1.18
N HIS A 26 -5.25 -0.92 -0.68
CA HIS A 26 -4.58 -2.18 -0.39
C HIS A 26 -5.33 -2.97 0.70
N PHE A 27 -5.53 -2.35 1.86
CA PHE A 27 -6.06 -3.02 3.04
C PHE A 27 -7.44 -3.62 2.77
N PHE A 28 -8.39 -2.80 2.33
CA PHE A 28 -9.76 -3.26 2.09
C PHE A 28 -9.86 -4.23 0.92
N PHE A 29 -9.05 -4.09 -0.13
CA PHE A 29 -9.04 -5.07 -1.22
C PHE A 29 -8.63 -6.46 -0.72
N VAL A 30 -7.56 -6.54 0.08
CA VAL A 30 -7.08 -7.82 0.64
C VAL A 30 -8.04 -8.37 1.70
N TYR A 31 -8.71 -7.49 2.44
CA TYR A 31 -9.72 -7.84 3.44
C TYR A 31 -11.01 -8.39 2.82
N ILE A 32 -11.55 -7.74 1.79
CA ILE A 32 -12.75 -8.19 1.06
C ILE A 32 -12.50 -9.52 0.33
N HIS A 33 -11.26 -9.74 -0.12
CA HIS A 33 -10.81 -10.97 -0.77
C HIS A 33 -11.68 -11.36 -2.00
N PRO A 34 -11.81 -10.49 -3.02
CA PRO A 34 -12.78 -10.69 -4.11
C PRO A 34 -12.45 -11.83 -5.08
N TYR A 35 -11.21 -12.35 -5.07
CA TYR A 35 -10.78 -13.46 -5.92
C TYR A 35 -10.51 -14.74 -5.12
N VAL A 36 -10.51 -15.89 -5.78
CA VAL A 36 -10.21 -17.21 -5.14
C VAL A 36 -8.75 -17.32 -4.69
N ASP A 37 -7.82 -16.70 -5.43
CA ASP A 37 -6.39 -16.66 -5.11
C ASP A 37 -5.81 -15.30 -5.56
N ARG A 38 -4.59 -14.99 -5.11
CA ARG A 38 -3.74 -13.88 -5.56
C ARG A 38 -4.18 -12.50 -5.11
N ASN A 39 -5.12 -12.39 -4.17
CA ASN A 39 -5.55 -11.11 -3.61
C ASN A 39 -4.39 -10.28 -3.05
N GLY A 40 -3.42 -10.90 -2.37
CA GLY A 40 -2.25 -10.18 -1.87
C GLY A 40 -1.36 -9.58 -2.97
N ARG A 41 -1.24 -10.23 -4.14
CA ARG A 41 -0.49 -9.67 -5.28
C ARG A 41 -1.25 -8.51 -5.92
N MET A 42 -2.56 -8.68 -6.12
CA MET A 42 -3.39 -7.63 -6.68
C MET A 42 -3.51 -6.43 -5.75
N GLY A 43 -3.62 -6.64 -4.44
CA GLY A 43 -3.62 -5.56 -3.44
C GLY A 43 -2.33 -4.73 -3.47
N ARG A 44 -1.16 -5.37 -3.53
CA ARG A 44 0.14 -4.66 -3.69
C ARG A 44 0.28 -3.96 -5.03
N PHE A 45 -0.33 -4.50 -6.09
CA PHE A 45 -0.36 -3.83 -7.39
C PHE A 45 -1.23 -2.56 -7.32
N LEU A 46 -2.45 -2.66 -6.79
CA LEU A 46 -3.36 -1.52 -6.61
C LEU A 46 -2.74 -0.42 -5.73
N MET A 47 -2.11 -0.82 -4.61
CA MET A 47 -1.33 0.09 -3.76
C MET A 47 -0.34 0.91 -4.60
N ASN A 48 0.43 0.25 -5.45
CA ASN A 48 1.44 0.91 -6.26
C ASN A 48 0.87 1.77 -7.39
N VAL A 49 -0.28 1.40 -7.98
CA VAL A 49 -1.00 2.26 -8.94
C VAL A 49 -1.41 3.57 -8.26
N MET A 50 -1.92 3.51 -7.04
CA MET A 50 -2.34 4.68 -6.27
C MET A 50 -1.16 5.55 -5.84
N LEU A 51 -0.06 4.92 -5.39
CA LEU A 51 1.20 5.62 -5.10
C LEU A 51 1.73 6.35 -6.34
N ALA A 52 1.80 5.66 -7.48
CA ALA A 52 2.28 6.25 -8.73
C ALA A 52 1.40 7.41 -9.20
N GLY A 53 0.07 7.28 -9.05
CA GLY A 53 -0.88 8.38 -9.34
C GLY A 53 -0.66 9.62 -8.48
N GLY A 54 -0.09 9.47 -7.28
CA GLY A 54 0.31 10.57 -6.39
C GLY A 54 1.75 11.04 -6.54
N GLY A 55 2.52 10.52 -7.50
CA GLY A 55 3.94 10.85 -7.68
C GLY A 55 4.89 10.16 -6.67
N TYR A 56 4.40 9.20 -5.88
CA TYR A 56 5.23 8.41 -4.99
C TYR A 56 5.99 7.31 -5.75
N PRO A 57 7.18 6.92 -5.27
CA PRO A 57 7.93 5.86 -5.92
C PRO A 57 7.22 4.50 -5.78
N TRP A 58 7.39 3.67 -6.82
CA TRP A 58 7.02 2.26 -6.73
C TRP A 58 7.73 1.60 -5.53
N THR A 59 6.92 0.98 -4.68
CA THR A 59 7.32 0.47 -3.37
C THR A 59 7.05 -1.02 -3.27
N VAL A 60 8.10 -1.77 -2.96
CA VAL A 60 8.08 -3.21 -2.77
C VAL A 60 8.05 -3.49 -1.28
N ILE A 61 7.20 -4.43 -0.86
CA ILE A 61 7.23 -5.00 0.49
C ILE A 61 8.26 -6.13 0.48
N PRO A 62 9.43 -5.97 1.14
CA PRO A 62 10.48 -6.99 1.13
C PRO A 62 10.01 -8.29 1.79
N PHE A 63 10.50 -9.43 1.31
CA PHE A 63 10.11 -10.74 1.83
C PHE A 63 10.47 -10.90 3.32
N GLU A 64 11.58 -10.29 3.72
CA GLU A 64 12.12 -10.31 5.08
C GLU A 64 11.17 -9.62 6.08
N THR A 65 10.39 -8.64 5.61
CA THR A 65 9.41 -7.88 6.41
C THR A 65 8.02 -8.52 6.42
N ARG A 66 7.87 -9.73 5.86
CA ARG A 66 6.56 -10.40 5.74
C ARG A 66 5.86 -10.50 7.08
N ASN A 67 6.56 -10.81 8.16
CA ASN A 67 5.96 -10.95 9.49
C ASN A 67 5.39 -9.61 9.97
N ASP A 68 6.15 -8.52 9.88
CA ASP A 68 5.71 -7.19 10.29
C ASP A 68 4.49 -6.73 9.48
N TYR A 69 4.52 -6.97 8.17
CA TYR A 69 3.39 -6.71 7.28
C TYR A 69 2.12 -7.48 7.69
N MET A 70 2.26 -8.78 8.01
CA MET A 70 1.11 -9.60 8.45
C MET A 70 0.58 -9.14 9.81
N VAL A 71 1.45 -8.81 10.76
CA VAL A 71 1.07 -8.26 12.08
C VAL A 71 0.34 -6.93 11.91
N ALA A 72 0.82 -6.05 11.04
CA ALA A 72 0.18 -4.76 10.77
C ALA A 72 -1.22 -4.92 10.15
N LEU A 73 -1.40 -5.88 9.23
CA LEU A 73 -2.73 -6.22 8.70
C LEU A 73 -3.66 -6.82 9.75
N GLU A 74 -3.15 -7.63 10.67
CA GLU A 74 -3.92 -8.16 11.79
C GLU A 74 -4.39 -7.03 12.74
N GLN A 75 -3.52 -6.07 13.05
CA GLN A 75 -3.91 -4.88 13.83
C GLN A 75 -5.06 -4.12 13.16
N ALA A 76 -4.98 -3.93 11.85
CA ALA A 76 -6.02 -3.24 11.09
C ALA A 76 -7.34 -4.03 11.04
N SER A 77 -7.28 -5.34 10.80
CA SER A 77 -8.49 -6.17 10.61
C SER A 77 -9.15 -6.59 11.92
N VAL A 78 -8.39 -6.98 12.94
CA VAL A 78 -8.90 -7.51 14.20
C VAL A 78 -9.07 -6.41 15.25
N ARG A 79 -8.07 -5.53 15.37
CA ARG A 79 -8.05 -4.48 16.39
C ARG A 79 -8.61 -3.15 15.90
N LYS A 80 -9.00 -3.07 14.62
CA LYS A 80 -9.50 -1.86 13.96
C LYS A 80 -8.50 -0.70 14.06
N ASN A 81 -7.21 -1.03 14.15
CA ASN A 81 -6.12 -0.07 14.22
C ASN A 81 -5.31 -0.11 12.93
N ILE A 82 -5.61 0.82 12.01
CA ILE A 82 -4.93 0.91 10.71
C ILE A 82 -3.52 1.52 10.82
N GLU A 83 -3.23 2.23 11.92
CA GLU A 83 -2.01 3.01 12.08
C GLU A 83 -0.72 2.20 11.88
N PRO A 84 -0.56 0.97 12.43
CA PRO A 84 0.63 0.16 12.18
C PRO A 84 0.83 -0.18 10.70
N PHE A 85 -0.26 -0.42 9.96
CA PHE A 85 -0.19 -0.72 8.53
C PHE A 85 0.18 0.53 7.71
N SER A 86 -0.43 1.67 8.03
CA SER A 86 -0.09 2.96 7.42
C SER A 86 1.38 3.31 7.65
N GLY A 87 1.85 3.19 8.89
CA GLY A 87 3.24 3.47 9.28
C GLY A 87 4.24 2.56 8.57
N PHE A 88 3.95 1.25 8.52
CA PHE A 88 4.76 0.28 7.80
C PHE A 88 4.95 0.66 6.32
N LEU A 89 3.87 1.02 5.62
CA LEU A 89 3.96 1.46 4.23
C LEU A 89 4.70 2.80 4.08
N ALA A 90 4.44 3.75 4.98
CA ALA A 90 5.10 5.05 4.96
C ALA A 90 6.63 4.92 5.10
N GLU A 91 7.11 4.05 5.98
CA GLU A 91 8.54 3.77 6.13
C GLU A 91 9.16 3.20 4.85
N LEU A 92 8.48 2.26 4.19
CA LEU A 92 8.95 1.68 2.94
C LEU A 92 9.02 2.75 1.83
N VAL A 93 7.99 3.58 1.70
CA VAL A 93 7.96 4.69 0.74
C VAL A 93 9.09 5.67 1.02
N GLN A 94 9.29 6.07 2.29
CA GLN A 94 10.35 6.99 2.69
C GLN A 94 11.74 6.44 2.34
N LYS A 95 12.00 5.16 2.60
CA LYS A 95 13.25 4.49 2.21
C LYS A 95 13.46 4.56 0.69
N ARG A 96 12.41 4.40 -0.12
CA ARG A 96 12.49 4.52 -1.59
C ARG A 96 12.77 5.95 -2.05
N VAL A 97 12.14 6.95 -1.43
CA VAL A 97 12.40 8.36 -1.74
C VAL A 97 13.87 8.71 -1.45
N THR A 98 14.39 8.35 -0.27
CA THR A 98 15.77 8.61 0.12
C THR A 98 16.78 7.94 -0.83
N ASN A 99 16.55 6.67 -1.19
CA ASN A 99 17.44 5.94 -2.10
C ASN A 99 17.46 6.56 -3.51
N ASN A 100 16.31 6.99 -4.02
CA ASN A 100 16.21 7.65 -5.33
C ASN A 100 16.91 9.03 -5.36
N GLN A 101 17.03 9.71 -4.21
CA GLN A 101 17.80 10.94 -4.12
C GLN A 101 19.30 10.66 -4.11
N GLN A 102 19.76 9.60 -3.43
CA GLN A 102 21.17 9.21 -3.42
C GLN A 102 21.66 8.78 -4.81
N SER A 103 20.82 8.10 -5.61
CA SER A 103 21.17 7.72 -6.98
C SER A 103 21.24 8.87 -7.98
N LYS A 104 20.72 10.06 -7.63
CA LYS A 104 20.74 11.27 -8.47
C LYS A 104 21.93 12.20 -8.16
N LYS A 105 22.77 11.89 -7.17
CA LYS A 105 23.99 12.67 -6.92
C LYS A 105 24.97 12.52 -8.09
N PRO A 106 25.54 13.61 -8.63
CA PRO A 106 26.51 13.54 -9.71
C PRO A 106 27.71 12.67 -9.32
N TRP A 107 28.27 11.94 -10.27
CA TRP A 107 29.57 11.29 -10.09
C TRP A 107 30.63 12.39 -9.92
N THR A 108 31.12 12.59 -8.70
CA THR A 108 32.26 13.47 -8.42
C THR A 108 33.50 12.60 -8.33
N GLY A 109 34.15 12.39 -9.46
CA GLY A 109 35.46 11.76 -9.57
C GLY A 109 36.29 12.46 -10.64
#